data_AF-A0A8C2L1R3-F1
#
_entry.id   AF-A0A8C2L1R3-F1
#
_cell.length_a   1.000
_cell.length_b   1.000
_cell.length_c   1.000
_cell.angle_alpha   90.00
_cell.angle_beta   90.00
_cell.angle_gamma   90.00
#
_symmetry.space_group_name_H-M   'P 1'
#
loop_
_entity.id
_entity.type
_entity.pdbx_description
1 polymer ?
#
loop_
_entity_poly.entity_id
_entity_poly.type
_entity_poly.pdbx_seq_one_letter_code
_entity_poly.pdbx_strand_id
1 'polypeptide(L)'
;MNREQSCQKSGESAAVAEFLDPQKQVVVGVGGTARLHCRFRSSGPVASCWIRDSEKVVFEGPRVCVTNTSSSSTLVLSEVLPVDVGSYSLFVCNRGGTAHWTINLRVIDRPDPPASCPFVSQLTHTSLVLSWSGPCFDGGSAITGYVVEFQRLDRSEPSDWTELINQCPNTSYRVRSGLDPQGQYHFRVRAYNAAGVSDPSEESDCIKMNTAGEPLQEVTSYVEVVPDTTHKARDHYQVHEKLGVGKFGEVYRMTHKQTGRVCAGKFYRARVSREKTAARQEIKLMKEIHHPKLVQCLAAYDTPSEIVMILEYIAGGELFERIVDENFDHTEPNSVNYMRQILEGIQYIHSKRIVHLDLKPENIVCVNSAGTLIKIIDFGLASKLEPGKHLMVLHGTPEFVAPEVVNYEPVDVATDMWSIGVICYILLSGESPFQGNSDAETLALVTAAQWDFNPESFDDITEEAKDFISGLLRKDKRTRLSCEKALAHPWIALFDDSNSRSAKSLNKDKIRRFLARQKWKKAIIMPSYDVTISANALGKEAEQAVASLEKQLWSEPCFHRALHDLTESCGATVHLACTIQGTVLLTVFGKKAFSMFLKTGDTRHFCKPAEMRMHG
;
A
#
# COMPACT_ATOMS: atom_id res chain seq x y z
N MET A 1 66.52 68.54 17.89
CA MET A 1 65.42 69.06 17.04
C MET A 1 64.90 67.91 16.18
N ASN A 2 63.62 67.54 16.39
CA ASN A 2 62.60 67.03 15.46
C ASN A 2 63.04 66.32 14.16
N ARG A 3 62.45 65.24 13.64
CA ARG A 3 61.27 64.36 13.87
C ARG A 3 61.48 63.24 12.82
N GLU A 4 61.56 61.96 13.18
CA GLU A 4 60.47 60.98 13.13
C GLU A 4 59.56 60.98 11.87
N GLN A 5 59.36 59.75 11.32
CA GLN A 5 58.36 59.26 10.35
C GLN A 5 58.58 59.64 8.87
N SER A 6 58.44 58.79 7.86
CA SER A 6 57.93 57.42 7.67
C SER A 6 58.45 56.95 6.29
N CYS A 7 58.92 55.72 6.12
CA CYS A 7 58.17 54.72 5.33
C CYS A 7 58.84 53.35 5.53
N GLN A 8 58.60 52.73 6.68
CA GLN A 8 58.36 51.29 6.69
C GLN A 8 56.87 51.08 6.37
N LYS A 9 56.55 49.98 5.68
CA LYS A 9 55.27 49.57 5.06
C LYS A 9 55.17 50.05 3.60
N SER A 10 54.97 49.21 2.59
CA SER A 10 54.29 47.91 2.56
C SER A 10 54.88 47.04 1.44
N GLY A 11 55.79 46.13 1.80
CA GLY A 11 55.90 44.86 1.06
C GLY A 11 54.73 43.97 1.47
N GLU A 12 53.49 44.43 1.25
CA GLU A 12 52.34 43.54 1.31
C GLU A 12 52.39 42.71 0.03
N SER A 13 52.86 41.47 0.14
CA SER A 13 52.51 40.44 -0.83
C SER A 13 51.01 40.57 -1.04
N ALA A 14 50.59 40.95 -2.25
CA ALA A 14 49.19 41.20 -2.53
C ALA A 14 48.44 39.90 -2.21
N ALA A 15 47.64 39.92 -1.14
CA ALA A 15 46.88 38.75 -0.74
C ALA A 15 45.76 38.54 -1.76
N VAL A 16 45.53 37.28 -2.12
CA VAL A 16 44.35 36.87 -2.88
C VAL A 16 43.09 37.29 -2.11
N ALA A 17 42.02 37.66 -2.83
CA ALA A 17 40.80 38.16 -2.20
C ALA A 17 40.21 37.16 -1.17
N GLU A 18 39.79 37.69 -0.02
CA GLU A 18 39.16 36.92 1.07
C GLU A 18 37.65 37.11 1.04
N PHE A 19 36.87 36.02 0.97
CA PHE A 19 35.40 36.07 0.95
C PHE A 19 34.83 36.13 2.38
N LEU A 20 33.89 37.05 2.61
CA LEU A 20 33.28 37.31 3.91
C LEU A 20 31.87 36.71 3.95
N ASP A 21 31.57 35.92 4.98
CA ASP A 21 30.29 35.26 5.21
C ASP A 21 29.74 34.47 3.99
N PRO A 22 30.54 33.55 3.40
CA PRO A 22 30.17 32.90 2.15
C PRO A 22 28.97 31.96 2.34
N GLN A 23 27.80 32.36 1.83
CA GLN A 23 26.65 31.46 1.72
C GLN A 23 27.01 30.29 0.79
N LYS A 24 26.62 29.06 1.16
CA LYS A 24 26.89 27.88 0.32
C LYS A 24 25.71 27.52 -0.60
N GLN A 25 24.53 28.04 -0.29
CA GLN A 25 23.31 27.71 -1.01
C GLN A 25 22.28 28.84 -0.92
N VAL A 26 21.50 29.01 -2.00
CA VAL A 26 20.27 29.80 -2.05
C VAL A 26 19.16 28.91 -2.61
N VAL A 27 17.98 28.94 -1.99
CA VAL A 27 16.78 28.22 -2.46
C VAL A 27 15.72 29.23 -2.87
N VAL A 28 15.17 29.09 -4.07
CA VAL A 28 14.17 30.02 -4.63
C VAL A 28 13.03 29.23 -5.27
N GLY A 29 11.80 29.71 -5.10
CA GLY A 29 10.64 29.17 -5.83
C GLY A 29 10.70 29.48 -7.32
N VAL A 30 10.14 28.61 -8.17
CA VAL A 30 9.94 28.90 -9.61
C VAL A 30 9.20 30.24 -9.78
N GLY A 31 9.67 31.07 -10.71
CA GLY A 31 9.17 32.44 -10.94
C GLY A 31 9.68 33.49 -9.93
N GLY A 32 10.38 33.08 -8.87
CA GLY A 32 10.98 33.97 -7.89
C GLY A 32 12.22 34.72 -8.40
N THR A 33 12.88 35.47 -7.51
CA THR A 33 14.15 36.17 -7.81
C THR A 33 15.27 35.63 -6.93
N ALA A 34 16.30 35.04 -7.54
CA ALA A 34 17.51 34.65 -6.83
C ALA A 34 18.47 35.83 -6.70
N ARG A 35 19.04 36.02 -5.50
CA ARG A 35 20.09 37.01 -5.24
C ARG A 35 21.31 36.30 -4.66
N LEU A 36 22.32 36.11 -5.49
CA LEU A 36 23.60 35.51 -5.11
C LEU A 36 24.56 36.65 -4.77
N HIS A 37 24.85 36.85 -3.48
CA HIS A 37 25.63 37.98 -3.01
C HIS A 37 26.83 37.51 -2.21
N CYS A 38 28.00 38.08 -2.50
CA CYS A 38 29.20 37.87 -1.70
C CYS A 38 29.90 39.20 -1.44
N ARG A 39 30.31 39.41 -0.19
CA ARG A 39 31.27 40.44 0.20
C ARG A 39 32.66 39.83 0.20
N PHE A 40 33.67 40.64 -0.14
CA PHE A 40 35.05 40.21 -0.11
C PHE A 40 35.98 41.38 0.22
N ARG A 41 37.18 41.05 0.74
CA ARG A 41 38.26 41.99 1.02
C ARG A 41 39.42 41.76 0.05
N SER A 42 39.98 42.83 -0.49
CA SER A 42 41.15 42.79 -1.39
C SER A 42 42.11 43.93 -1.04
N SER A 43 43.41 43.69 -1.18
CA SER A 43 44.48 44.68 -0.94
C SER A 43 44.73 45.65 -2.11
N GLY A 44 43.90 45.61 -3.17
CA GLY A 44 44.03 46.49 -4.34
C GLY A 44 42.84 46.39 -5.30
N PRO A 45 42.88 47.12 -6.45
CA PRO A 45 41.81 47.09 -7.45
C PRO A 45 41.47 45.66 -7.89
N VAL A 46 40.17 45.38 -7.99
CA VAL A 46 39.64 44.03 -8.27
C VAL A 46 38.88 43.99 -9.59
N ALA A 47 38.99 42.86 -10.28
CA ALA A 47 38.05 42.45 -11.32
C ALA A 47 37.25 41.25 -10.81
N SER A 48 35.93 41.26 -11.00
CA SER A 48 35.05 40.18 -10.56
C SER A 48 34.19 39.65 -11.70
N CYS A 49 34.07 38.33 -11.83
CA CYS A 49 33.21 37.69 -12.81
C CYS A 49 32.51 36.46 -12.23
N TRP A 50 31.31 36.17 -12.71
CA TRP A 50 30.55 34.97 -12.35
C TRP A 50 30.69 33.92 -13.45
N ILE A 51 30.65 32.65 -13.07
CA ILE A 51 30.66 31.48 -13.96
C ILE A 51 29.62 30.47 -13.44
N ARG A 52 28.91 29.77 -14.32
CA ARG A 52 27.98 28.67 -13.96
C ARG A 52 28.52 27.33 -14.42
N ASP A 53 28.50 26.32 -13.54
CA ASP A 53 28.83 24.91 -13.84
C ASP A 53 30.14 24.70 -14.62
N SER A 54 31.16 25.50 -14.28
CA SER A 54 32.50 25.48 -14.91
C SER A 54 32.52 25.81 -16.41
N GLU A 55 31.39 26.16 -17.02
CA GLU A 55 31.30 26.73 -18.37
C GLU A 55 31.32 28.25 -18.31
N LYS A 56 32.05 28.90 -19.24
CA LYS A 56 31.99 30.36 -19.44
C LYS A 56 30.62 30.73 -20.01
N VAL A 57 29.58 30.67 -19.17
CA VAL A 57 28.27 31.22 -19.50
C VAL A 57 28.38 32.74 -19.39
N VAL A 58 28.16 33.42 -20.50
CA VAL A 58 27.98 34.86 -20.48
C VAL A 58 26.60 35.12 -19.86
N PHE A 59 26.58 35.76 -18.69
CA PHE A 59 25.36 36.17 -18.00
C PHE A 59 24.73 37.38 -18.69
N GLU A 60 24.33 37.19 -19.94
CA GLU A 60 23.67 38.18 -20.78
C GLU A 60 22.22 37.74 -21.04
N GLY A 61 21.28 38.63 -20.75
CA GLY A 61 19.87 38.38 -20.97
C GLY A 61 18.98 39.21 -20.06
N PRO A 62 17.69 39.35 -20.38
CA PRO A 62 16.76 40.22 -19.66
C PRO A 62 16.49 39.76 -18.21
N ARG A 63 16.81 38.50 -17.89
CA ARG A 63 16.60 37.90 -16.55
C ARG A 63 17.78 38.05 -15.61
N VAL A 64 18.94 38.51 -16.09
CA VAL A 64 20.18 38.53 -15.31
C VAL A 64 20.69 39.95 -15.11
N CYS A 65 21.02 40.31 -13.87
CA CYS A 65 21.64 41.58 -13.53
C CYS A 65 22.84 41.33 -12.59
N VAL A 66 24.03 41.73 -13.02
CA VAL A 66 25.25 41.63 -12.21
C VAL A 66 25.69 43.03 -11.78
N THR A 67 25.84 43.23 -10.47
CA THR A 67 26.36 44.47 -9.88
C THR A 67 27.66 44.17 -9.15
N ASN A 68 28.73 44.83 -9.57
CA ASN A 68 30.07 44.68 -8.98
C ASN A 68 30.51 45.98 -8.32
N THR A 69 31.13 45.87 -7.14
CA THR A 69 31.80 46.98 -6.44
C THR A 69 33.23 46.57 -6.10
N SER A 70 34.00 47.47 -5.50
CA SER A 70 35.34 47.17 -5.00
C SER A 70 35.39 46.17 -3.84
N SER A 71 34.25 45.85 -3.21
CA SER A 71 34.17 45.00 -2.01
C SER A 71 33.01 43.99 -2.01
N SER A 72 32.23 43.92 -3.10
CA SER A 72 31.11 43.00 -3.20
C SER A 72 30.74 42.71 -4.65
N SER A 73 30.11 41.56 -4.88
CA SER A 73 29.45 41.25 -6.14
C SER A 73 28.09 40.61 -5.88
N THR A 74 27.09 41.03 -6.66
CA THR A 74 25.72 40.50 -6.60
C THR A 74 25.28 40.07 -7.99
N LEU A 75 24.87 38.81 -8.13
CA LEU A 75 24.15 38.31 -9.29
C LEU A 75 22.67 38.18 -8.92
N VAL A 76 21.82 38.88 -9.65
CA VAL A 76 20.35 38.79 -9.53
C VAL A 76 19.81 38.07 -10.75
N LEU A 77 19.03 37.02 -10.50
CA LEU A 77 18.31 36.28 -11.53
C LEU A 77 16.80 36.41 -11.25
N SER A 78 16.08 37.14 -12.10
CA SER A 78 14.62 37.27 -12.02
C SER A 78 13.91 36.16 -12.78
N GLU A 79 12.72 35.79 -12.33
CA GLU A 79 11.90 34.72 -12.92
C GLU A 79 12.69 33.41 -13.08
N VAL A 80 13.15 32.90 -11.94
CA VAL A 80 13.98 31.68 -11.88
C VAL A 80 13.18 30.48 -12.38
N LEU A 81 13.79 29.69 -13.27
CA LEU A 81 13.23 28.48 -13.85
C LEU A 81 14.04 27.25 -13.41
N PRO A 82 13.50 26.02 -13.55
CA PRO A 82 14.24 24.79 -13.20
C PRO A 82 15.60 24.65 -13.92
N VAL A 83 15.74 25.19 -15.14
CA VAL A 83 17.00 25.21 -15.91
C VAL A 83 18.08 26.12 -15.32
N ASP A 84 17.73 26.96 -14.35
CA ASP A 84 18.66 27.85 -13.66
C ASP A 84 19.30 27.19 -12.42
N VAL A 85 18.90 25.96 -12.06
CA VAL A 85 19.60 25.18 -11.02
C VAL A 85 21.05 24.97 -11.42
N GLY A 86 21.98 25.18 -10.48
CA GLY A 86 23.39 24.96 -10.74
C GLY A 86 24.33 25.58 -9.72
N SER A 87 25.61 25.43 -9.99
CA SER A 87 26.71 25.93 -9.17
C SER A 87 27.26 27.23 -9.76
N TYR A 88 27.15 28.32 -9.01
CA TYR A 88 27.55 29.65 -9.44
C TYR A 88 28.84 30.05 -8.73
N SER A 89 29.91 30.27 -9.49
CA SER A 89 31.23 30.61 -8.98
C SER A 89 31.58 32.07 -9.29
N LEU A 90 31.80 32.86 -8.25
CA LEU A 90 32.36 34.20 -8.32
C LEU A 90 33.88 34.10 -8.30
N PHE A 91 34.54 34.57 -9.35
CA PHE A 91 35.98 34.75 -9.42
C PHE A 91 36.33 36.21 -9.12
N VAL A 92 37.29 36.44 -8.24
CA VAL A 92 37.82 37.76 -7.91
C VAL A 92 39.31 37.76 -8.16
N CYS A 93 39.78 38.66 -9.01
CA CYS A 93 41.18 38.77 -9.42
C CYS A 93 41.76 40.12 -9.00
N ASN A 94 42.96 40.09 -8.42
CA ASN A 94 43.78 41.27 -8.13
C ASN A 94 45.25 40.99 -8.51
N ARG A 95 46.18 41.90 -8.20
CA ARG A 95 47.61 41.73 -8.51
C ARG A 95 48.27 40.53 -7.82
N GLY A 96 47.65 40.00 -6.77
CA GLY A 96 48.11 38.84 -6.00
C GLY A 96 47.64 37.48 -6.52
N GLY A 97 46.66 37.46 -7.43
CA GLY A 97 46.12 36.24 -8.02
C GLY A 97 44.58 36.23 -8.08
N THR A 98 44.03 35.05 -8.33
CA THR A 98 42.58 34.84 -8.48
C THR A 98 42.07 33.95 -7.35
N ALA A 99 41.04 34.42 -6.64
CA ALA A 99 40.24 33.64 -5.70
C ALA A 99 38.91 33.26 -6.35
N HIS A 100 38.29 32.18 -5.91
CA HIS A 100 36.90 31.89 -6.26
C HIS A 100 36.07 31.44 -5.06
N TRP A 101 34.78 31.77 -5.09
CA TRP A 101 33.78 31.28 -4.16
C TRP A 101 32.59 30.76 -4.94
N THR A 102 32.01 29.67 -4.47
CA THR A 102 30.93 28.96 -5.15
C THR A 102 29.69 28.89 -4.27
N ILE A 103 28.53 29.18 -4.87
CA ILE A 103 27.22 29.09 -4.25
C ILE A 103 26.28 28.27 -5.12
N ASN A 104 25.52 27.36 -4.51
CA ASN A 104 24.56 26.52 -5.23
C ASN A 104 23.17 27.17 -5.24
N LEU A 105 22.58 27.34 -6.42
CA LEU A 105 21.18 27.72 -6.56
C LEU A 105 20.32 26.47 -6.68
N ARG A 106 19.39 26.28 -5.74
CA ARG A 106 18.34 25.28 -5.82
C ARG A 106 17.01 25.97 -6.15
N VAL A 107 16.27 25.40 -7.09
CA VAL A 107 14.95 25.88 -7.48
C VAL A 107 13.92 24.86 -7.02
N ILE A 108 12.88 25.32 -6.33
CA ILE A 108 11.77 24.49 -5.86
C ILE A 108 10.47 24.96 -6.49
N ASP A 109 9.53 24.06 -6.72
CA ASP A 109 8.22 24.33 -7.27
C ASP A 109 7.13 23.76 -6.36
N ARG A 110 5.88 24.18 -6.58
CA ARG A 110 4.72 23.59 -5.91
C ARG A 110 4.61 22.10 -6.29
N PRO A 111 4.12 21.24 -5.38
CA PRO A 111 3.89 19.85 -5.72
C PRO A 111 2.80 19.68 -6.79
N ASP A 112 2.81 18.53 -7.45
CA ASP A 112 1.63 18.08 -8.21
C ASP A 112 0.41 17.90 -7.28
N PRO A 113 -0.81 17.83 -7.82
CA PRO A 113 -1.97 17.35 -7.08
C PRO A 113 -1.75 15.95 -6.48
N PRO A 114 -2.35 15.63 -5.31
CA PRO A 114 -2.37 14.26 -4.80
C PRO A 114 -2.87 13.26 -5.87
N ALA A 115 -2.17 12.14 -6.01
CA ALA A 115 -2.37 11.21 -7.14
C ALA A 115 -3.67 10.39 -7.07
N SER A 116 -4.39 10.44 -5.94
CA SER A 116 -5.72 9.84 -5.81
C SER A 116 -6.70 10.83 -5.18
N CYS A 117 -7.97 10.72 -5.54
CA CYS A 117 -9.02 11.37 -4.76
C CYS A 117 -9.06 10.78 -3.33
N PRO A 118 -9.50 11.56 -2.33
CA PRO A 118 -9.68 11.05 -0.98
C PRO A 118 -10.84 10.07 -0.93
N PHE A 119 -10.63 8.92 -0.27
CA PHE A 119 -11.67 7.92 -0.03
C PHE A 119 -11.81 7.62 1.46
N VAL A 120 -12.98 7.13 1.88
CA VAL A 120 -13.23 6.75 3.28
C VAL A 120 -12.59 5.39 3.56
N SER A 121 -11.53 5.36 4.35
CA SER A 121 -10.87 4.11 4.77
C SER A 121 -11.47 3.50 6.02
N GLN A 122 -12.07 4.32 6.89
CA GLN A 122 -12.81 3.87 8.07
C GLN A 122 -14.01 4.79 8.33
N LEU A 123 -15.14 4.21 8.67
CA LEU A 123 -16.33 4.95 9.07
C LEU A 123 -16.86 4.38 10.38
N THR A 124 -17.07 5.23 11.38
CA THR A 124 -17.64 4.89 12.68
C THR A 124 -18.84 5.78 12.96
N HIS A 125 -19.64 5.42 13.96
CA HIS A 125 -20.79 6.23 14.40
C HIS A 125 -20.42 7.66 14.88
N THR A 126 -19.14 7.97 15.09
CA THR A 126 -18.67 9.29 15.60
C THR A 126 -17.52 9.89 14.79
N SER A 127 -16.96 9.19 13.80
CA SER A 127 -15.80 9.67 13.04
C SER A 127 -15.65 8.97 11.70
N LEU A 128 -15.14 9.70 10.69
CA LEU A 128 -14.72 9.14 9.41
C LEU A 128 -13.22 9.34 9.23
N VAL A 129 -12.55 8.40 8.56
CA VAL A 129 -11.13 8.51 8.21
C VAL A 129 -11.03 8.57 6.69
N LEU A 130 -10.48 9.67 6.19
CA LEU A 130 -10.12 9.84 4.79
C LEU A 130 -8.70 9.33 4.56
N SER A 131 -8.46 8.72 3.42
CA SER A 131 -7.14 8.29 2.95
C SER A 131 -6.93 8.67 1.49
N TRP A 132 -5.70 8.98 1.11
CA TRP A 132 -5.32 9.36 -0.25
C TRP A 132 -3.87 8.96 -0.55
N SER A 133 -3.40 9.21 -1.76
CA SER A 133 -2.00 9.03 -2.18
C SER A 133 -1.31 10.39 -2.33
N GLY A 134 -0.02 10.45 -2.01
CA GLY A 134 0.79 11.64 -2.26
C GLY A 134 0.90 12.01 -3.75
N PRO A 135 1.45 13.19 -4.07
CA PRO A 135 1.65 13.60 -5.45
C PRO A 135 2.76 12.80 -6.14
N CYS A 136 2.69 12.69 -7.48
CA CYS A 136 3.69 11.99 -8.29
C CYS A 136 5.05 12.72 -8.29
N PHE A 137 5.03 14.05 -8.23
CA PHE A 137 6.21 14.89 -8.13
C PHE A 137 6.04 15.92 -7.01
N ASP A 138 7.08 16.09 -6.18
CA ASP A 138 7.05 16.96 -5.00
C ASP A 138 7.55 18.39 -5.28
N GLY A 139 7.81 18.75 -6.54
CA GLY A 139 8.34 20.06 -6.88
C GLY A 139 9.80 20.27 -6.47
N GLY A 140 10.53 19.21 -6.14
CA GLY A 140 11.93 19.30 -5.70
C GLY A 140 12.09 19.78 -4.26
N SER A 141 11.02 19.77 -3.46
CA SER A 141 11.03 20.02 -2.01
C SER A 141 10.06 19.07 -1.32
N ALA A 142 10.47 18.45 -0.22
CA ALA A 142 9.67 17.42 0.45
C ALA A 142 8.28 17.92 0.83
N ILE A 143 7.26 17.07 0.63
CA ILE A 143 5.90 17.33 1.08
C ILE A 143 5.89 17.44 2.61
N THR A 144 5.44 18.57 3.12
CA THR A 144 5.36 18.85 4.55
C THR A 144 3.97 18.60 5.13
N GLY A 145 2.97 18.46 4.26
CA GLY A 145 1.64 18.02 4.65
C GLY A 145 0.59 18.21 3.56
N TYR A 146 -0.67 18.14 3.99
CA TYR A 146 -1.84 18.23 3.13
C TYR A 146 -2.92 19.15 3.71
N VAL A 147 -3.63 19.83 2.83
CA VAL A 147 -4.89 20.53 3.11
C VAL A 147 -6.03 19.62 2.68
N VAL A 148 -6.94 19.32 3.58
CA VAL A 148 -8.15 18.53 3.31
C VAL A 148 -9.33 19.46 3.32
N GLU A 149 -10.08 19.49 2.23
CA GLU A 149 -11.26 20.34 2.06
C GLU A 149 -12.50 19.47 1.86
N PHE A 150 -13.66 20.03 2.17
CA PHE A 150 -14.96 19.42 1.92
C PHE A 150 -15.94 20.41 1.29
N GLN A 151 -16.92 19.88 0.58
CA GLN A 151 -18.05 20.63 0.03
C GLN A 151 -19.33 19.94 0.44
N ARG A 152 -20.34 20.68 0.92
CA ARG A 152 -21.62 20.13 1.37
C ARG A 152 -22.64 20.16 0.23
N LEU A 153 -23.35 19.04 0.03
CA LEU A 153 -24.16 18.77 -1.16
C LEU A 153 -25.68 18.73 -0.91
N ASP A 154 -26.11 18.78 0.34
CA ASP A 154 -27.54 18.72 0.72
C ASP A 154 -28.24 20.09 0.68
N ARG A 155 -27.60 21.10 0.08
CA ARG A 155 -28.16 22.46 -0.13
C ARG A 155 -28.57 22.65 -1.58
N SER A 156 -29.57 23.49 -1.80
CA SER A 156 -30.12 23.79 -3.13
C SER A 156 -29.15 24.52 -4.06
N GLU A 157 -28.07 25.10 -3.53
CA GLU A 157 -26.95 25.63 -4.30
C GLU A 157 -25.62 25.02 -3.81
N PRO A 158 -24.65 24.76 -4.71
CA PRO A 158 -23.35 24.22 -4.33
C PRO A 158 -22.64 25.17 -3.33
N SER A 159 -22.24 24.66 -2.18
CA SER A 159 -21.45 25.45 -1.23
C SER A 159 -20.02 25.65 -1.74
N ASP A 160 -19.31 26.68 -1.30
CA ASP A 160 -17.87 26.76 -1.51
C ASP A 160 -17.13 25.61 -0.79
N TRP A 161 -15.93 25.28 -1.29
CA TRP A 161 -15.02 24.36 -0.62
C TRP A 161 -14.56 24.96 0.72
N THR A 162 -14.66 24.16 1.79
CA THR A 162 -14.31 24.56 3.14
C THR A 162 -13.15 23.70 3.65
N GLU A 163 -12.15 24.32 4.27
CA GLU A 163 -11.03 23.60 4.88
C GLU A 163 -11.49 22.82 6.11
N LEU A 164 -11.18 21.53 6.12
CA LEU A 164 -11.41 20.64 7.25
C LEU A 164 -10.17 20.53 8.14
N ILE A 165 -9.00 20.54 7.50
CA ILE A 165 -7.68 20.71 8.13
C ILE A 165 -6.70 21.26 7.09
N ASN A 166 -5.79 22.14 7.50
CA ASN A 166 -4.79 22.74 6.60
C ASN A 166 -3.35 22.27 6.86
N GLN A 167 -3.14 21.39 7.85
CA GLN A 167 -1.83 20.82 8.18
C GLN A 167 -1.94 19.34 8.56
N CYS A 168 -2.41 18.51 7.63
CA CYS A 168 -2.38 17.06 7.82
C CYS A 168 -1.00 16.51 7.46
N PRO A 169 -0.23 15.90 8.39
CA PRO A 169 1.13 15.43 8.10
C PRO A 169 1.16 14.12 7.30
N ASN A 170 0.07 13.35 7.34
CA ASN A 170 -0.02 12.01 6.76
C ASN A 170 -0.98 11.99 5.58
N THR A 171 -0.93 10.91 4.80
CA THR A 171 -1.88 10.61 3.71
C THR A 171 -3.21 10.01 4.20
N SER A 172 -3.56 10.32 5.45
CA SER A 172 -4.83 9.96 6.05
C SER A 172 -5.22 10.96 7.12
N TYR A 173 -6.52 11.25 7.23
CA TYR A 173 -7.04 12.16 8.23
C TYR A 173 -8.35 11.66 8.84
N ARG A 174 -8.41 11.63 10.18
CA ARG A 174 -9.63 11.31 10.93
C ARG A 174 -10.42 12.58 11.22
N VAL A 175 -11.59 12.72 10.60
CA VAL A 175 -12.55 13.79 10.88
C VAL A 175 -13.23 13.51 12.22
N ARG A 176 -13.05 14.41 13.18
CA ARG A 176 -13.61 14.29 14.54
C ARG A 176 -14.80 15.21 14.78
N SER A 177 -14.93 16.29 14.01
CA SER A 177 -15.97 17.32 14.14
C SER A 177 -16.01 18.18 12.88
N GLY A 178 -17.07 18.97 12.69
CA GLY A 178 -17.20 19.91 11.57
C GLY A 178 -18.07 19.43 10.40
N LEU A 179 -18.53 18.17 10.45
CA LEU A 179 -19.51 17.63 9.51
C LEU A 179 -20.84 17.41 10.22
N ASP A 180 -21.91 17.64 9.48
CA ASP A 180 -23.28 17.38 9.89
C ASP A 180 -23.53 15.86 9.88
N PRO A 181 -23.99 15.29 11.01
CA PRO A 181 -24.50 13.93 11.15
C PRO A 181 -25.34 13.33 10.03
N GLN A 182 -26.08 14.17 9.28
CA GLN A 182 -26.97 13.75 8.18
C GLN A 182 -26.57 14.39 6.84
N GLY A 183 -25.42 15.08 6.81
CA GLY A 183 -24.95 15.80 5.64
C GLY A 183 -24.35 14.90 4.56
N GLN A 184 -24.34 15.41 3.33
CA GLN A 184 -23.70 14.79 2.18
C GLN A 184 -22.51 15.64 1.72
N TYR A 185 -21.39 15.01 1.43
CA TYR A 185 -20.11 15.71 1.25
C TYR A 185 -19.28 15.19 0.07
N HIS A 186 -18.65 16.08 -0.67
CA HIS A 186 -17.45 15.79 -1.46
C HIS A 186 -16.21 16.20 -0.67
N PHE A 187 -15.09 15.51 -0.87
CA PHE A 187 -13.79 15.86 -0.31
C PHE A 187 -12.74 15.98 -1.41
N ARG A 188 -11.75 16.84 -1.19
CA ARG A 188 -10.55 16.93 -2.03
C ARG A 188 -9.34 17.22 -1.16
N VAL A 189 -8.16 16.97 -1.70
CA VAL A 189 -6.90 17.16 -0.97
C VAL A 189 -5.92 17.97 -1.82
N ARG A 190 -5.14 18.83 -1.18
CA ARG A 190 -3.99 19.53 -1.77
C ARG A 190 -2.73 19.17 -0.99
N ALA A 191 -1.63 18.90 -1.69
CA ALA A 191 -0.33 18.72 -1.04
C ALA A 191 0.35 20.08 -0.88
N TYR A 192 1.23 20.23 0.12
CA TYR A 192 2.06 21.44 0.20
C TYR A 192 3.50 21.12 0.61
N ASN A 193 4.41 21.91 0.06
CA ASN A 193 5.84 21.90 0.39
C ASN A 193 6.29 23.35 0.67
N ALA A 194 7.62 23.56 0.76
CA ALA A 194 8.20 24.88 1.00
C ALA A 194 7.92 25.94 -0.10
N ALA A 195 7.55 25.52 -1.33
CA ALA A 195 7.24 26.42 -2.43
C ALA A 195 5.76 26.83 -2.48
N GLY A 196 4.87 26.00 -1.93
CA GLY A 196 3.45 26.31 -1.79
C GLY A 196 2.54 25.09 -1.87
N VAL A 197 1.25 25.37 -2.07
CA VAL A 197 0.16 24.39 -2.13
C VAL A 197 -0.09 23.98 -3.58
N SER A 198 -0.31 22.70 -3.83
CA SER A 198 -0.65 22.13 -5.14
C SER A 198 -2.06 22.55 -5.60
N ASP A 199 -2.36 22.24 -6.86
CA ASP A 199 -3.76 22.13 -7.29
C ASP A 199 -4.47 20.96 -6.56
N PRO A 200 -5.82 20.99 -6.45
CA PRO A 200 -6.56 19.95 -5.75
C PRO A 200 -6.55 18.62 -6.49
N SER A 201 -6.66 17.54 -5.73
CA SER A 201 -6.98 16.21 -6.25
C SER A 201 -8.33 16.22 -6.97
N GLU A 202 -8.57 15.18 -7.77
CA GLU A 202 -9.94 14.78 -8.12
C GLU A 202 -10.81 14.68 -6.86
N GLU A 203 -12.08 15.04 -7.00
CA GLU A 203 -13.05 15.04 -5.91
C GLU A 203 -13.43 13.60 -5.52
N SER A 204 -13.72 13.36 -4.25
CA SER A 204 -14.24 12.07 -3.80
C SER A 204 -15.63 11.81 -4.37
N ASP A 205 -16.07 10.56 -4.32
CA ASP A 205 -17.51 10.27 -4.42
C ASP A 205 -18.30 11.01 -3.30
N CYS A 206 -19.61 11.17 -3.51
CA CYS A 206 -20.50 11.75 -2.49
C CYS A 206 -20.58 10.83 -1.27
N ILE A 207 -20.16 11.34 -0.11
CA ILE A 207 -20.14 10.63 1.16
C ILE A 207 -21.27 11.14 2.04
N LYS A 208 -22.17 10.24 2.43
CA LYS A 208 -23.29 10.53 3.33
C LYS A 208 -22.92 10.17 4.77
N MET A 209 -23.02 11.14 5.68
CA MET A 209 -22.89 10.89 7.12
C MET A 209 -24.18 10.26 7.64
N ASN A 210 -24.10 9.17 8.41
CA ASN A 210 -25.27 8.61 9.10
C ASN A 210 -24.86 8.19 10.53
N THR A 211 -25.08 9.07 11.51
CA THR A 211 -24.72 8.81 12.93
C THR A 211 -25.90 8.36 13.80
N ALA A 212 -27.05 8.01 13.21
CA ALA A 212 -28.19 7.50 13.95
C ALA A 212 -28.17 5.97 14.03
N GLY A 213 -27.39 5.39 14.96
CA GLY A 213 -27.63 4.11 15.63
C GLY A 213 -27.93 2.84 14.82
N GLU A 214 -27.93 2.87 13.49
CA GLU A 214 -27.93 1.72 12.62
C GLU A 214 -26.47 1.34 12.34
N PRO A 215 -26.15 0.04 12.17
CA PRO A 215 -24.83 -0.35 11.71
C PRO A 215 -24.62 0.34 10.36
N LEU A 216 -23.73 1.33 10.34
CA LEU A 216 -23.27 1.94 9.12
C LEU A 216 -22.68 0.82 8.26
N GLN A 217 -23.41 0.49 7.20
CA GLN A 217 -22.91 -0.28 6.07
C GLN A 217 -21.51 0.23 5.75
N GLU A 218 -20.53 -0.68 5.69
CA GLU A 218 -19.24 -0.45 5.05
C GLU A 218 -19.49 0.40 3.80
N VAL A 219 -18.66 1.42 3.56
CA VAL A 219 -18.66 2.12 2.27
C VAL A 219 -18.19 1.11 1.22
N THR A 220 -19.11 0.23 0.82
CA THR A 220 -19.11 -0.47 -0.44
C THR A 220 -19.23 0.65 -1.46
N SER A 221 -18.11 0.99 -2.10
CA SER A 221 -18.15 1.63 -3.41
C SER A 221 -19.29 0.98 -4.19
N TYR A 222 -20.33 1.76 -4.52
CA TYR A 222 -21.56 1.32 -5.16
C TYR A 222 -21.39 0.00 -5.93
N VAL A 223 -21.73 -1.12 -5.29
CA VAL A 223 -22.13 -2.30 -6.06
C VAL A 223 -23.51 -1.91 -6.53
N GLU A 224 -23.63 -1.42 -7.76
CA GLU A 224 -24.91 -1.47 -8.45
C GLU A 224 -25.18 -2.97 -8.64
N VAL A 225 -25.82 -3.58 -7.64
CA VAL A 225 -26.42 -4.90 -7.78
C VAL A 225 -27.55 -4.67 -8.75
N VAL A 226 -27.28 -4.76 -10.06
CA VAL A 226 -28.34 -4.86 -11.06
C VAL A 226 -28.97 -6.23 -10.83
N PRO A 227 -30.17 -6.32 -10.22
CA PRO A 227 -30.79 -7.61 -9.98
C PRO A 227 -31.30 -8.14 -11.32
N ASP A 228 -31.01 -9.41 -11.59
CA ASP A 228 -31.79 -10.22 -12.52
C ASP A 228 -31.89 -9.70 -13.96
N THR A 229 -30.75 -9.58 -14.65
CA THR A 229 -30.72 -9.04 -16.00
C THR A 229 -30.95 -10.11 -17.06
N THR A 230 -32.11 -10.05 -17.72
CA THR A 230 -32.21 -10.41 -19.16
C THR A 230 -31.27 -9.58 -20.04
N HIS A 231 -30.76 -8.47 -19.51
CA HIS A 231 -29.82 -7.55 -20.13
C HIS A 231 -28.38 -8.07 -20.06
N LYS A 232 -27.64 -7.84 -21.14
CA LYS A 232 -26.24 -8.25 -21.31
C LYS A 232 -25.31 -7.18 -20.77
N ALA A 233 -24.10 -7.56 -20.36
CA ALA A 233 -23.08 -6.59 -19.93
C ALA A 233 -22.82 -5.53 -21.02
N ARG A 234 -22.87 -5.94 -22.30
CA ARG A 234 -22.70 -5.07 -23.47
C ARG A 234 -23.79 -4.02 -23.66
N ASP A 235 -24.93 -4.16 -22.97
CA ASP A 235 -26.00 -3.16 -23.00
C ASP A 235 -25.57 -1.91 -22.21
N HIS A 236 -24.86 -2.11 -21.09
CA HIS A 236 -24.44 -1.06 -20.15
C HIS A 236 -22.99 -0.61 -20.33
N TYR A 237 -22.15 -1.45 -20.93
CA TYR A 237 -20.71 -1.21 -21.04
C TYR A 237 -20.25 -1.27 -22.49
N GLN A 238 -19.33 -0.37 -22.84
CA GLN A 238 -18.54 -0.46 -24.06
C GLN A 238 -17.31 -1.33 -23.79
N VAL A 239 -17.09 -2.34 -24.63
CA VAL A 239 -15.92 -3.23 -24.56
C VAL A 239 -14.80 -2.64 -25.42
N HIS A 240 -13.59 -2.58 -24.86
CA HIS A 240 -12.39 -2.07 -25.54
C HIS A 240 -11.37 -3.21 -25.74
N GLU A 241 -10.09 -2.89 -25.59
CA GLU A 241 -8.99 -3.83 -25.76
C GLU A 241 -9.00 -4.97 -24.74
N LYS A 242 -8.44 -6.10 -25.15
CA LYS A 242 -8.26 -7.27 -24.31
C LYS A 242 -7.07 -7.06 -23.38
N LEU A 243 -7.30 -7.17 -22.08
CA LEU A 243 -6.27 -7.04 -21.05
C LEU A 243 -5.53 -8.36 -20.80
N GLY A 244 -6.23 -9.50 -20.94
CA GLY A 244 -5.62 -10.80 -20.70
C GLY A 244 -6.50 -11.99 -21.04
N VAL A 245 -5.89 -13.17 -21.05
CA VAL A 245 -6.58 -14.47 -21.07
C VAL A 245 -6.29 -15.15 -19.74
N GLY A 246 -7.32 -15.29 -18.92
CA GLY A 246 -7.27 -16.14 -17.74
C GLY A 246 -7.69 -17.56 -18.09
N LYS A 247 -7.42 -18.47 -17.15
CA LYS A 247 -7.87 -19.86 -17.23
C LYS A 247 -9.39 -20.02 -17.34
N PHE A 248 -10.13 -19.10 -16.73
CA PHE A 248 -11.59 -19.15 -16.65
C PHE A 248 -12.30 -18.29 -17.68
N GLY A 249 -11.56 -17.50 -18.47
CA GLY A 249 -12.17 -16.51 -19.33
C GLY A 249 -11.22 -15.48 -19.92
N GLU A 250 -11.78 -14.50 -20.62
CA GLU A 250 -11.06 -13.38 -21.20
C GLU A 250 -11.37 -12.10 -20.43
N VAL A 251 -10.36 -11.29 -20.18
CA VAL A 251 -10.51 -10.02 -19.47
C VAL A 251 -10.35 -8.88 -20.45
N TYR A 252 -11.28 -7.93 -20.44
CA TYR A 252 -11.29 -6.76 -21.32
C TYR A 252 -11.38 -5.48 -20.51
N ARG A 253 -10.77 -4.41 -21.00
CA ARG A 253 -11.06 -3.06 -20.50
C ARG A 253 -12.44 -2.65 -20.99
N MET A 254 -13.23 -2.06 -20.11
CA MET A 254 -14.60 -1.66 -20.40
C MET A 254 -14.89 -0.27 -19.85
N THR A 255 -15.79 0.45 -20.49
CA THR A 255 -16.28 1.76 -20.00
C THR A 255 -17.78 1.69 -19.80
N HIS A 256 -18.26 2.06 -18.61
CA HIS A 256 -19.69 2.18 -18.35
C HIS A 256 -20.26 3.32 -19.20
N LYS A 257 -21.26 3.03 -20.05
CA LYS A 257 -21.75 3.97 -21.07
C LYS A 257 -22.36 5.24 -20.47
N GLN A 258 -22.99 5.15 -19.30
CA GLN A 258 -23.66 6.28 -18.68
C GLN A 258 -22.70 7.14 -17.85
N THR A 259 -21.80 6.52 -17.08
CA THR A 259 -20.94 7.24 -16.13
C THR A 259 -19.54 7.52 -16.67
N GLY A 260 -19.15 6.91 -17.79
CA GLY A 260 -17.78 6.98 -18.30
C GLY A 260 -16.75 6.22 -17.46
N ARG A 261 -17.16 5.55 -16.37
CA ARG A 261 -16.26 4.83 -15.47
C ARG A 261 -15.55 3.70 -16.19
N VAL A 262 -14.22 3.65 -16.07
CA VAL A 262 -13.39 2.56 -16.60
C VAL A 262 -13.38 1.38 -15.62
N CYS A 263 -13.55 0.17 -16.14
CA CYS A 263 -13.61 -1.09 -15.39
C CYS A 263 -12.95 -2.22 -16.19
N ALA A 264 -12.76 -3.38 -15.56
CA ALA A 264 -12.32 -4.61 -16.21
C ALA A 264 -13.46 -5.62 -16.23
N GLY A 265 -13.81 -6.17 -17.40
CA GLY A 265 -14.81 -7.22 -17.53
C GLY A 265 -14.19 -8.58 -17.77
N LYS A 266 -14.39 -9.52 -16.85
CA LYS A 266 -14.00 -10.93 -16.99
C LYS A 266 -15.16 -11.72 -17.60
N PHE A 267 -15.01 -12.12 -18.86
CA PHE A 267 -15.96 -12.92 -19.62
C PHE A 267 -15.63 -14.39 -19.49
N TYR A 268 -16.52 -15.16 -18.88
CA TYR A 268 -16.30 -16.58 -18.66
C TYR A 268 -16.58 -17.40 -19.91
N ARG A 269 -15.63 -18.26 -20.30
CA ARG A 269 -15.78 -19.19 -21.43
C ARG A 269 -16.51 -20.47 -21.01
N ALA A 270 -17.65 -20.35 -20.33
CA ALA A 270 -18.34 -21.48 -19.73
C ALA A 270 -19.29 -22.16 -20.74
N ARG A 271 -18.81 -23.23 -21.38
CA ARG A 271 -19.59 -24.01 -22.37
C ARG A 271 -20.42 -25.10 -21.73
N VAL A 272 -19.97 -25.63 -20.60
CA VAL A 272 -20.63 -26.72 -19.86
C VAL A 272 -21.11 -26.26 -18.48
N SER A 273 -22.12 -26.95 -17.92
CA SER A 273 -22.75 -26.59 -16.65
C SER A 273 -21.77 -26.51 -15.47
N ARG A 274 -20.72 -27.34 -15.46
CA ARG A 274 -19.68 -27.34 -14.43
C ARG A 274 -18.88 -26.03 -14.42
N GLU A 275 -18.46 -25.54 -15.58
CA GLU A 275 -17.74 -24.27 -15.73
C GLU A 275 -18.62 -23.08 -15.33
N LYS A 276 -19.89 -23.10 -15.72
CA LYS A 276 -20.87 -22.07 -15.32
C LYS A 276 -21.04 -22.03 -13.80
N THR A 277 -21.05 -23.20 -13.16
CA THR A 277 -21.14 -23.31 -11.69
C THR A 277 -19.90 -22.75 -11.01
N ALA A 278 -18.70 -23.05 -11.51
CA ALA A 278 -17.46 -22.50 -10.98
C ALA A 278 -17.41 -20.95 -11.10
N ALA A 279 -17.79 -20.41 -12.26
CA ALA A 279 -17.86 -18.96 -12.48
C ALA A 279 -18.82 -18.27 -11.49
N ARG A 280 -20.00 -18.85 -11.25
CA ARG A 280 -20.98 -18.34 -10.28
C ARG A 280 -20.48 -18.40 -8.85
N GLN A 281 -19.72 -19.44 -8.49
CA GLN A 281 -19.11 -19.56 -7.17
C GLN A 281 -18.04 -18.49 -6.96
N GLU A 282 -17.19 -18.25 -7.95
CA GLU A 282 -16.21 -17.15 -7.92
C GLU A 282 -16.92 -15.80 -7.76
N ILE A 283 -17.93 -15.50 -8.59
CA ILE A 283 -18.71 -14.26 -8.49
C ILE A 283 -19.35 -14.10 -7.11
N LYS A 284 -19.92 -15.17 -6.56
CA LYS A 284 -20.52 -15.14 -5.21
C LYS A 284 -19.47 -14.81 -4.14
N LEU A 285 -18.30 -15.43 -4.22
CA LEU A 285 -17.19 -15.15 -3.31
C LEU A 285 -16.73 -13.69 -3.44
N MET A 286 -16.50 -13.23 -4.67
CA MET A 286 -16.04 -11.88 -4.99
C MET A 286 -17.00 -10.78 -4.53
N LYS A 287 -18.31 -11.07 -4.48
CA LYS A 287 -19.33 -10.16 -3.93
C LYS A 287 -19.29 -10.05 -2.40
N GLU A 288 -18.70 -11.01 -1.70
CA GLU A 288 -18.65 -11.05 -0.24
C GLU A 288 -17.31 -10.54 0.33
N ILE A 289 -16.28 -10.38 -0.51
CA ILE A 289 -14.96 -9.91 -0.10
C ILE A 289 -14.74 -8.44 -0.50
N HIS A 290 -14.33 -7.61 0.45
CA HIS A 290 -14.06 -6.19 0.26
C HIS A 290 -12.82 -5.84 1.07
N HIS A 291 -11.72 -5.53 0.40
CA HIS A 291 -10.47 -5.20 1.07
C HIS A 291 -9.55 -4.40 0.13
N PRO A 292 -8.83 -3.36 0.62
CA PRO A 292 -8.01 -2.49 -0.23
C PRO A 292 -6.90 -3.21 -1.00
N LYS A 293 -6.45 -4.38 -0.52
CA LYS A 293 -5.41 -5.20 -1.17
C LYS A 293 -5.96 -6.26 -2.12
N LEU A 294 -7.28 -6.31 -2.33
CA LEU A 294 -7.93 -7.26 -3.22
C LEU A 294 -8.68 -6.48 -4.32
N VAL A 295 -8.84 -7.10 -5.49
CA VAL A 295 -9.66 -6.54 -6.57
C VAL A 295 -11.14 -6.56 -6.17
N GLN A 296 -11.83 -5.46 -6.42
CA GLN A 296 -13.23 -5.29 -6.08
C GLN A 296 -14.14 -5.74 -7.23
N CYS A 297 -15.16 -6.55 -6.91
CA CYS A 297 -16.28 -6.81 -7.81
C CYS A 297 -17.28 -5.65 -7.75
N LEU A 298 -17.52 -5.02 -8.90
CA LEU A 298 -18.43 -3.89 -9.06
C LEU A 298 -19.83 -4.35 -9.49
N ALA A 299 -19.92 -5.34 -10.38
CA ALA A 299 -21.18 -5.90 -10.86
C ALA A 299 -20.96 -7.31 -11.44
N ALA A 300 -22.04 -8.05 -11.67
CA ALA A 300 -21.98 -9.32 -12.38
C ALA A 300 -23.26 -9.54 -13.22
N TYR A 301 -23.07 -10.05 -14.43
CA TYR A 301 -24.12 -10.40 -15.39
C TYR A 301 -24.08 -11.91 -15.60
N ASP A 302 -25.22 -12.58 -15.40
CA ASP A 302 -25.36 -14.03 -15.57
C ASP A 302 -26.56 -14.30 -16.46
N THR A 303 -26.29 -14.43 -17.75
CA THR A 303 -27.30 -14.75 -18.76
C THR A 303 -27.11 -16.18 -19.25
N PRO A 304 -28.11 -16.80 -19.91
CA PRO A 304 -27.94 -18.12 -20.51
C PRO A 304 -26.76 -18.20 -21.50
N SER A 305 -26.48 -17.10 -22.20
CA SER A 305 -25.44 -16.99 -23.24
C SER A 305 -24.07 -16.57 -22.75
N GLU A 306 -23.98 -15.80 -21.68
CA GLU A 306 -22.72 -15.25 -21.16
C GLU A 306 -22.78 -14.99 -19.66
N ILE A 307 -21.66 -15.26 -18.98
CA ILE A 307 -21.42 -14.85 -17.60
C ILE A 307 -20.26 -13.85 -17.64
N VAL A 308 -20.46 -12.67 -17.06
CA VAL A 308 -19.49 -11.58 -17.05
C VAL A 308 -19.40 -10.98 -15.66
N MET A 309 -18.20 -10.88 -15.11
CA MET A 309 -17.94 -10.17 -13.86
C MET A 309 -17.27 -8.84 -14.16
N ILE A 310 -17.84 -7.74 -13.66
CA ILE A 310 -17.28 -6.40 -13.76
C ILE A 310 -16.47 -6.13 -12.50
N LEU A 311 -15.18 -5.87 -12.69
CA LEU A 311 -14.18 -5.61 -11.66
C LEU A 311 -13.70 -4.17 -11.77
N GLU A 312 -13.15 -3.63 -10.68
CA GLU A 312 -12.39 -2.39 -10.76
C GLU A 312 -11.24 -2.52 -11.77
N TYR A 313 -10.96 -1.44 -12.51
CA TYR A 313 -9.82 -1.41 -13.40
C TYR A 313 -8.58 -0.94 -12.63
N ILE A 314 -7.49 -1.71 -12.74
CA ILE A 314 -6.21 -1.43 -12.11
C ILE A 314 -5.18 -1.17 -13.21
N ALA A 315 -4.58 0.01 -13.22
CA ALA A 315 -3.78 0.49 -14.36
C ALA A 315 -2.26 0.25 -14.21
N GLY A 316 -1.78 -0.12 -13.02
CA GLY A 316 -0.33 -0.17 -12.74
C GLY A 316 0.42 -1.40 -13.24
N GLY A 317 -0.26 -2.41 -13.80
CA GLY A 317 0.37 -3.60 -14.38
C GLY A 317 0.93 -4.60 -13.36
N GLU A 318 1.46 -5.73 -13.83
CA GLU A 318 1.98 -6.81 -12.97
C GLU A 318 3.17 -6.34 -12.11
N LEU A 319 3.17 -6.70 -10.82
CA LEU A 319 4.19 -6.27 -9.85
C LEU A 319 5.61 -6.60 -10.32
N PHE A 320 5.83 -7.82 -10.79
CA PHE A 320 7.18 -8.25 -11.16
C PHE A 320 7.68 -7.57 -12.43
N GLU A 321 6.80 -7.26 -13.39
CA GLU A 321 7.17 -6.45 -14.57
C GLU A 321 7.55 -5.02 -14.13
N ARG A 322 6.85 -4.48 -13.12
CA ARG A 322 7.20 -3.17 -12.54
C ARG A 322 8.55 -3.20 -11.83
N ILE A 323 8.86 -4.27 -11.10
CA ILE A 323 10.13 -4.43 -10.39
C ILE A 323 11.33 -4.40 -11.34
N VAL A 324 11.20 -4.98 -12.55
CA VAL A 324 12.31 -5.08 -13.50
C VAL A 324 12.48 -3.85 -14.40
N ASP A 325 11.58 -2.87 -14.28
CA ASP A 325 11.67 -1.58 -14.95
C ASP A 325 13.01 -0.90 -14.62
N GLU A 326 13.61 -0.27 -15.62
CA GLU A 326 14.88 0.44 -15.45
C GLU A 326 14.76 1.61 -14.48
N ASN A 327 13.59 2.27 -14.47
CA ASN A 327 13.29 3.43 -13.63
C ASN A 327 12.79 3.05 -12.22
N PHE A 328 12.72 1.76 -11.89
CA PHE A 328 12.34 1.29 -10.56
C PHE A 328 13.56 0.75 -9.82
N ASP A 329 13.91 1.36 -8.69
CA ASP A 329 14.94 0.81 -7.82
C ASP A 329 14.31 -0.18 -6.84
N HIS A 330 14.54 -1.48 -7.08
CA HIS A 330 13.96 -2.54 -6.25
C HIS A 330 14.91 -2.90 -5.12
N THR A 331 14.43 -2.78 -3.89
CA THR A 331 15.20 -3.01 -2.67
C THR A 331 14.48 -3.97 -1.75
N GLU A 332 15.20 -4.54 -0.78
CA GLU A 332 14.59 -5.33 0.30
C GLU A 332 13.46 -4.57 1.04
N PRO A 333 13.59 -3.27 1.39
CA PRO A 333 12.47 -2.43 1.84
C PRO A 333 11.21 -2.51 0.97
N ASN A 334 11.37 -2.45 -0.35
CA ASN A 334 10.22 -2.56 -1.27
C ASN A 334 9.60 -3.95 -1.18
N SER A 335 10.41 -5.01 -1.13
CA SER A 335 9.97 -6.39 -0.91
C SER A 335 9.18 -6.53 0.39
N VAL A 336 9.65 -5.96 1.50
CA VAL A 336 8.91 -5.97 2.79
C VAL A 336 7.55 -5.30 2.63
N ASN A 337 7.49 -4.12 1.97
CA ASN A 337 6.23 -3.43 1.72
C ASN A 337 5.26 -4.25 0.85
N TYR A 338 5.74 -4.95 -0.17
CA TYR A 338 4.89 -5.85 -0.97
C TYR A 338 4.40 -7.05 -0.17
N MET A 339 5.30 -7.70 0.58
CA MET A 339 4.97 -8.86 1.39
C MET A 339 3.96 -8.53 2.47
N ARG A 340 4.08 -7.37 3.12
CA ARG A 340 3.09 -6.87 4.09
C ARG A 340 1.70 -6.73 3.46
N GLN A 341 1.61 -6.10 2.28
CA GLN A 341 0.33 -5.91 1.59
C GLN A 341 -0.30 -7.22 1.12
N ILE A 342 0.51 -8.18 0.65
CA ILE A 342 0.04 -9.53 0.30
C ILE A 342 -0.53 -10.21 1.55
N LEU A 343 0.21 -10.18 2.66
CA LEU A 343 -0.21 -10.78 3.92
C LEU A 343 -1.48 -10.14 4.48
N GLU A 344 -1.65 -8.82 4.41
CA GLU A 344 -2.88 -8.12 4.82
C GLU A 344 -4.09 -8.61 4.02
N GLY A 345 -3.96 -8.70 2.69
CA GLY A 345 -5.02 -9.21 1.82
C GLY A 345 -5.38 -10.67 2.10
N ILE A 346 -4.38 -11.50 2.34
CA ILE A 346 -4.57 -12.93 2.61
C ILE A 346 -5.10 -13.18 4.02
N GLN A 347 -4.65 -12.43 5.02
CA GLN A 347 -5.20 -12.47 6.37
C GLN A 347 -6.69 -12.15 6.37
N TYR A 348 -7.12 -11.15 5.59
CA TYR A 348 -8.55 -10.82 5.45
C TYR A 348 -9.37 -12.02 4.95
N ILE A 349 -8.98 -12.65 3.84
CA ILE A 349 -9.76 -13.80 3.30
C ILE A 349 -9.65 -15.03 4.21
N HIS A 350 -8.50 -15.26 4.87
CA HIS A 350 -8.33 -16.33 5.85
C HIS A 350 -9.28 -16.15 7.04
N SER A 351 -9.46 -14.91 7.52
CA SER A 351 -10.42 -14.59 8.59
C SER A 351 -11.89 -14.90 8.20
N LYS A 352 -12.20 -14.85 6.89
CA LYS A 352 -13.50 -15.22 6.32
C LYS A 352 -13.60 -16.72 6.00
N ARG A 353 -12.60 -17.52 6.42
CA ARG A 353 -12.47 -18.95 6.12
C ARG A 353 -12.43 -19.24 4.62
N ILE A 354 -11.71 -18.41 3.87
CA ILE A 354 -11.45 -18.59 2.44
C ILE A 354 -9.96 -18.86 2.25
N VAL A 355 -9.63 -19.82 1.40
CA VAL A 355 -8.27 -20.10 0.93
C VAL A 355 -8.16 -19.69 -0.54
N HIS A 356 -7.03 -19.10 -0.93
CA HIS A 356 -6.83 -18.53 -2.27
C HIS A 356 -6.44 -19.58 -3.32
N LEU A 357 -5.49 -20.46 -2.99
CA LEU A 357 -5.00 -21.61 -3.80
C LEU A 357 -4.30 -21.29 -5.13
N ASP A 358 -4.34 -20.06 -5.63
CA ASP A 358 -3.62 -19.65 -6.85
C ASP A 358 -2.74 -18.41 -6.65
N LEU A 359 -2.02 -18.33 -5.53
CA LEU A 359 -1.10 -17.21 -5.28
C LEU A 359 0.17 -17.35 -6.11
N LYS A 360 0.44 -16.34 -6.95
CA LYS A 360 1.58 -16.29 -7.88
C LYS A 360 1.83 -14.86 -8.38
N PRO A 361 3.03 -14.57 -8.92
CA PRO A 361 3.43 -13.25 -9.43
C PRO A 361 2.41 -12.57 -10.35
N GLU A 362 1.85 -13.29 -11.31
CA GLU A 362 0.90 -12.76 -12.31
C GLU A 362 -0.45 -12.34 -11.71
N ASN A 363 -0.77 -12.78 -10.50
CA ASN A 363 -2.00 -12.44 -9.79
C ASN A 363 -1.83 -11.23 -8.86
N ILE A 364 -0.68 -10.56 -8.89
CA ILE A 364 -0.35 -9.40 -8.05
C ILE A 364 -0.03 -8.22 -8.97
N VAL A 365 -0.85 -7.17 -8.89
CA VAL A 365 -0.81 -6.01 -9.78
C VAL A 365 -0.62 -4.74 -8.98
N CYS A 366 0.24 -3.84 -9.48
CA CYS A 366 0.42 -2.52 -8.94
C CYS A 366 -0.82 -1.65 -9.20
N VAL A 367 -1.24 -0.87 -8.20
CA VAL A 367 -2.40 0.03 -8.35
C VAL A 367 -2.14 1.07 -9.43
N ASN A 368 -0.92 1.61 -9.48
CA ASN A 368 -0.47 2.63 -10.41
C ASN A 368 1.00 2.43 -10.79
N SER A 369 1.51 3.30 -11.67
CA SER A 369 2.90 3.29 -12.13
C SER A 369 3.92 3.61 -11.04
N ALA A 370 3.54 4.18 -9.89
CA ALA A 370 4.47 4.36 -8.78
C ALA A 370 4.96 3.00 -8.26
N GLY A 371 4.13 1.96 -8.36
CA GLY A 371 4.51 0.59 -8.05
C GLY A 371 4.64 0.31 -6.55
N THR A 372 4.15 1.17 -5.66
CA THR A 372 4.26 1.00 -4.20
C THR A 372 3.07 0.29 -3.57
N LEU A 373 1.89 0.37 -4.21
CA LEU A 373 0.66 -0.24 -3.75
C LEU A 373 0.28 -1.40 -4.66
N ILE A 374 -0.17 -2.51 -4.09
CA ILE A 374 -0.58 -3.70 -4.84
C ILE A 374 -2.02 -4.11 -4.54
N LYS A 375 -2.59 -4.87 -5.47
CA LYS A 375 -3.83 -5.62 -5.31
C LYS A 375 -3.66 -7.05 -5.86
N ILE A 376 -4.31 -8.00 -5.20
CA ILE A 376 -4.45 -9.38 -5.67
C ILE A 376 -5.69 -9.44 -6.57
N ILE A 377 -5.55 -10.00 -7.78
CA ILE A 377 -6.53 -9.81 -8.86
C ILE A 377 -7.27 -11.06 -9.35
N ASP A 378 -6.86 -12.28 -8.97
CA ASP A 378 -7.51 -13.51 -9.48
C ASP A 378 -7.86 -14.48 -8.37
N PHE A 379 -9.16 -14.74 -8.22
CA PHE A 379 -9.74 -15.61 -7.21
C PHE A 379 -10.41 -16.84 -7.82
N GLY A 380 -10.09 -17.19 -9.07
CA GLY A 380 -10.76 -18.28 -9.79
C GLY A 380 -10.62 -19.67 -9.18
N LEU A 381 -9.65 -19.89 -8.29
CA LEU A 381 -9.51 -21.11 -7.48
C LEU A 381 -9.84 -20.92 -6.00
N ALA A 382 -10.17 -19.70 -5.58
CA ALA A 382 -10.46 -19.42 -4.18
C ALA A 382 -11.71 -20.18 -3.74
N SER A 383 -11.68 -20.73 -2.51
CA SER A 383 -12.80 -21.49 -1.97
C SER A 383 -12.96 -21.23 -0.49
N LYS A 384 -14.23 -21.22 -0.04
CA LYS A 384 -14.54 -21.37 1.38
C LYS A 384 -14.04 -22.71 1.90
N LEU A 385 -13.53 -22.72 3.12
CA LEU A 385 -13.04 -23.89 3.83
C LEU A 385 -14.22 -24.70 4.35
N GLU A 386 -14.68 -25.63 3.52
CA GLU A 386 -15.75 -26.58 3.82
C GLU A 386 -15.13 -27.97 3.97
N PRO A 387 -15.02 -28.53 5.19
CA PRO A 387 -14.44 -29.85 5.43
C PRO A 387 -14.96 -30.93 4.49
N GLY A 388 -14.06 -31.67 3.84
CA GLY A 388 -14.42 -32.76 2.93
C GLY A 388 -14.88 -32.31 1.53
N LYS A 389 -14.92 -31.01 1.24
CA LYS A 389 -15.13 -30.51 -0.11
C LYS A 389 -13.93 -30.87 -0.99
N HIS A 390 -14.22 -31.48 -2.15
CA HIS A 390 -13.25 -31.75 -3.19
C HIS A 390 -13.00 -30.50 -4.03
N LEU A 391 -11.72 -30.21 -4.28
CA LEU A 391 -11.25 -29.09 -5.06
C LEU A 391 -10.35 -29.61 -6.17
N MET A 392 -10.67 -29.21 -7.40
CA MET A 392 -9.76 -29.41 -8.54
C MET A 392 -8.78 -28.25 -8.58
N VAL A 393 -7.55 -28.48 -8.16
CA VAL A 393 -6.49 -27.47 -8.21
C VAL A 393 -5.63 -27.74 -9.44
N LEU A 394 -5.62 -26.78 -10.34
CA LEU A 394 -5.09 -26.87 -11.70
C LEU A 394 -3.98 -25.82 -11.80
N HIS A 395 -2.72 -26.24 -11.94
CA HIS A 395 -1.57 -25.33 -11.84
C HIS A 395 -0.78 -25.30 -13.14
N GLY A 396 -0.57 -24.12 -13.73
CA GLY A 396 0.29 -23.94 -14.89
C GLY A 396 1.79 -23.81 -14.54
N THR A 397 2.12 -23.64 -13.26
CA THR A 397 3.47 -23.28 -12.81
C THR A 397 3.82 -24.07 -11.53
N PRO A 398 4.50 -25.24 -11.65
CA PRO A 398 4.64 -26.23 -10.56
C PRO A 398 5.41 -25.75 -9.33
N GLU A 399 6.26 -24.75 -9.51
CA GLU A 399 7.10 -24.12 -8.47
C GLU A 399 6.32 -23.39 -7.36
N PHE A 400 5.07 -22.97 -7.59
CA PHE A 400 4.23 -22.32 -6.57
C PHE A 400 3.33 -23.29 -5.80
N VAL A 401 3.30 -24.56 -6.23
CA VAL A 401 2.42 -25.59 -5.68
C VAL A 401 2.99 -26.07 -4.35
N ALA A 402 2.14 -26.19 -3.33
CA ALA A 402 2.55 -26.71 -2.04
C ALA A 402 2.71 -28.24 -2.04
N PRO A 403 3.57 -28.83 -1.19
CA PRO A 403 3.82 -30.27 -1.17
C PRO A 403 2.54 -31.09 -0.96
N GLU A 404 1.63 -30.63 -0.09
CA GLU A 404 0.36 -31.30 0.18
C GLU A 404 -0.52 -31.39 -1.08
N VAL A 405 -0.44 -30.40 -1.98
CA VAL A 405 -1.23 -30.39 -3.20
C VAL A 405 -0.70 -31.41 -4.20
N VAL A 406 0.63 -31.53 -4.33
CA VAL A 406 1.28 -32.54 -5.17
C VAL A 406 1.01 -33.95 -4.65
N ASN A 407 0.97 -34.13 -3.33
CA ASN A 407 0.72 -35.41 -2.67
C ASN A 407 -0.77 -35.78 -2.55
N TYR A 408 -1.68 -34.97 -3.11
CA TYR A 408 -3.14 -35.16 -2.98
C TYR A 408 -3.63 -35.17 -1.52
N GLU A 409 -2.90 -34.49 -0.63
CA GLU A 409 -3.25 -34.33 0.77
C GLU A 409 -4.23 -33.16 0.95
N PRO A 410 -4.96 -33.11 2.09
CA PRO A 410 -5.93 -32.05 2.30
C PRO A 410 -5.28 -30.66 2.39
N VAL A 411 -5.88 -29.66 1.74
CA VAL A 411 -5.42 -28.26 1.74
C VAL A 411 -6.10 -27.43 2.83
N ASP A 412 -5.45 -26.34 3.25
CA ASP A 412 -6.00 -25.34 4.18
C ASP A 412 -5.30 -23.98 3.99
N VAL A 413 -5.52 -23.02 4.90
CA VAL A 413 -4.90 -21.69 4.83
C VAL A 413 -3.37 -21.72 4.80
N ALA A 414 -2.72 -22.76 5.36
CA ALA A 414 -1.27 -22.89 5.33
C ALA A 414 -0.73 -23.27 3.95
N THR A 415 -1.61 -23.71 3.04
CA THR A 415 -1.28 -23.92 1.63
C THR A 415 -0.97 -22.58 0.93
N ASP A 416 -1.73 -21.51 1.22
CA ASP A 416 -1.42 -20.18 0.69
C ASP A 416 -0.08 -19.66 1.22
N MET A 417 0.25 -19.96 2.48
CA MET A 417 1.50 -19.51 3.12
C MET A 417 2.75 -20.08 2.43
N TRP A 418 2.65 -21.28 1.84
CA TRP A 418 3.72 -21.83 1.01
C TRP A 418 3.96 -20.96 -0.23
N SER A 419 2.91 -20.65 -0.99
CA SER A 419 3.00 -19.82 -2.18
C SER A 419 3.52 -18.41 -1.87
N ILE A 420 3.15 -17.85 -0.71
CA ILE A 420 3.71 -16.58 -0.20
C ILE A 420 5.22 -16.70 0.05
N GLY A 421 5.69 -17.82 0.61
CA GLY A 421 7.13 -18.08 0.78
C GLY A 421 7.88 -18.13 -0.55
N VAL A 422 7.30 -18.78 -1.57
CA VAL A 422 7.87 -18.83 -2.93
C VAL A 422 7.93 -17.43 -3.55
N ILE A 423 6.86 -16.64 -3.43
CA ILE A 423 6.83 -15.26 -3.91
C ILE A 423 7.92 -14.42 -3.23
N CYS A 424 8.06 -14.54 -1.91
CA CYS A 424 9.09 -13.84 -1.14
C CYS A 424 10.51 -14.18 -1.60
N TYR A 425 10.77 -15.48 -1.80
CA TYR A 425 12.07 -15.96 -2.30
C TYR A 425 12.40 -15.33 -3.67
N ILE A 426 11.45 -15.31 -4.60
CA ILE A 426 11.65 -14.74 -5.94
C ILE A 426 11.80 -13.21 -5.87
N LEU A 427 11.05 -12.52 -5.01
CA LEU A 427 11.17 -11.07 -4.84
C LEU A 427 12.57 -10.64 -4.39
N LEU A 428 13.24 -11.45 -3.55
CA LEU A 428 14.54 -11.13 -2.99
C LEU A 428 15.71 -11.58 -3.87
N SER A 429 15.56 -12.72 -4.57
CA SER A 429 16.66 -13.33 -5.33
C SER A 429 16.51 -13.28 -6.85
N GLY A 430 15.28 -13.14 -7.34
CA GLY A 430 14.92 -13.38 -8.73
C GLY A 430 15.04 -14.83 -9.21
N GLU A 431 15.23 -15.77 -8.30
CA GLU A 431 15.30 -17.20 -8.58
C GLU A 431 14.10 -17.91 -7.98
N SER A 432 13.79 -19.09 -8.49
CA SER A 432 12.73 -19.93 -7.94
C SER A 432 13.35 -21.01 -7.04
N PRO A 433 12.84 -21.20 -5.80
CA PRO A 433 13.46 -22.08 -4.81
C PRO A 433 13.41 -23.57 -5.19
N PHE A 434 12.50 -23.95 -6.09
CA PHE A 434 12.28 -25.33 -6.50
C PHE A 434 12.54 -25.56 -8.00
N GLN A 435 13.28 -24.67 -8.67
CA GLN A 435 13.50 -24.75 -10.10
C GLN A 435 14.29 -26.00 -10.50
N GLY A 436 13.62 -26.99 -11.10
CA GLY A 436 14.26 -28.12 -11.79
C GLY A 436 14.45 -27.89 -13.29
N ASN A 437 15.14 -28.80 -13.97
CA ASN A 437 15.29 -28.82 -15.44
C ASN A 437 14.01 -29.30 -16.15
N SER A 438 13.07 -29.90 -15.41
CA SER A 438 11.75 -30.31 -15.88
C SER A 438 10.68 -30.04 -14.81
N ASP A 439 9.41 -30.07 -15.21
CA ASP A 439 8.30 -29.95 -14.26
C ASP A 439 8.27 -31.13 -13.28
N ALA A 440 8.63 -32.35 -13.73
CA ALA A 440 8.72 -33.52 -12.86
C ALA A 440 9.82 -33.36 -11.79
N GLU A 441 10.98 -32.83 -12.17
CA GLU A 441 12.07 -32.53 -11.23
C GLU A 441 11.67 -31.41 -10.26
N THR A 442 11.01 -30.36 -10.76
CA THR A 442 10.47 -29.26 -9.95
C THR A 442 9.49 -29.79 -8.90
N LEU A 443 8.55 -30.65 -9.30
CA LEU A 443 7.59 -31.27 -8.38
C LEU A 443 8.26 -32.22 -7.39
N ALA A 444 9.33 -32.91 -7.78
CA ALA A 444 10.12 -33.74 -6.87
C ALA A 444 10.79 -32.89 -5.77
N LEU A 445 11.39 -31.75 -6.14
CA LEU A 445 11.97 -30.79 -5.20
C LEU A 445 10.91 -30.22 -4.26
N VAL A 446 9.75 -29.81 -4.79
CA VAL A 446 8.60 -29.36 -3.98
C VAL A 446 8.17 -30.45 -2.99
N THR A 447 7.97 -31.69 -3.45
CA THR A 447 7.52 -32.82 -2.62
C THR A 447 8.53 -33.15 -1.51
N ALA A 448 9.82 -33.03 -1.81
CA ALA A 448 10.89 -33.18 -0.84
C ALA A 448 11.04 -31.96 0.09
N ALA A 449 10.44 -30.81 -0.27
CA ALA A 449 10.75 -29.49 0.27
C ALA A 449 12.26 -29.22 0.26
N GLN A 450 12.91 -29.56 -0.85
CA GLN A 450 14.34 -29.40 -1.05
C GLN A 450 14.61 -28.08 -1.75
N TRP A 451 15.18 -27.13 -0.99
CA TRP A 451 15.56 -25.80 -1.43
C TRP A 451 16.67 -25.28 -0.51
N ASP A 452 17.41 -24.26 -0.95
CA ASP A 452 18.45 -23.61 -0.17
C ASP A 452 18.52 -22.10 -0.49
N PHE A 453 19.38 -21.37 0.22
CA PHE A 453 19.71 -19.99 -0.12
C PHE A 453 20.98 -19.99 -0.97
N ASN A 454 20.83 -19.78 -2.28
CA ASN A 454 21.98 -19.61 -3.18
C ASN A 454 22.88 -18.45 -2.69
N PRO A 455 24.15 -18.70 -2.31
CA PRO A 455 25.03 -17.66 -1.80
C PRO A 455 25.16 -16.46 -2.74
N GLU A 456 25.19 -16.69 -4.06
CA GLU A 456 25.29 -15.58 -5.04
C GLU A 456 24.08 -14.62 -5.02
N SER A 457 22.91 -15.11 -4.59
CA SER A 457 21.67 -14.35 -4.59
C SER A 457 21.30 -13.80 -3.20
N PHE A 458 21.80 -14.42 -2.14
CA PHE A 458 21.39 -14.17 -0.76
C PHE A 458 22.50 -13.64 0.16
N ASP A 459 23.71 -13.38 -0.35
CA ASP A 459 24.82 -12.85 0.45
C ASP A 459 24.49 -11.47 1.07
N ASP A 460 23.81 -10.62 0.30
CA ASP A 460 23.42 -9.27 0.71
C ASP A 460 22.02 -9.17 1.36
N ILE A 461 21.32 -10.30 1.50
CA ILE A 461 19.95 -10.35 2.05
C ILE A 461 20.01 -10.56 3.56
N THR A 462 19.17 -9.85 4.32
CA THR A 462 19.16 -9.94 5.79
C THR A 462 18.84 -11.35 6.30
N GLU A 463 19.39 -11.69 7.47
CA GLU A 463 19.10 -12.96 8.13
C GLU A 463 17.63 -13.06 8.56
N GLU A 464 16.99 -11.93 8.89
CA GLU A 464 15.58 -11.87 9.19
C GLU A 464 14.71 -12.24 7.98
N ALA A 465 15.11 -11.85 6.76
CA ALA A 465 14.40 -12.24 5.54
C ALA A 465 14.55 -13.75 5.26
N LYS A 466 15.76 -14.29 5.48
CA LYS A 466 16.05 -15.72 5.35
C LYS A 466 15.21 -16.52 6.36
N ASP A 467 15.19 -16.11 7.63
CA ASP A 467 14.37 -16.74 8.67
C ASP A 467 12.87 -16.69 8.32
N PHE A 468 12.40 -15.55 7.81
CA PHE A 468 11.01 -15.41 7.35
C PHE A 468 10.65 -16.42 6.25
N ILE A 469 11.49 -16.56 5.21
CA ILE A 469 11.30 -17.55 4.13
C ILE A 469 11.33 -18.97 4.72
N SER A 470 12.30 -19.29 5.58
CA SER A 470 12.41 -20.60 6.24
C SER A 470 11.21 -20.92 7.15
N GLY A 471 10.56 -19.90 7.69
CA GLY A 471 9.29 -20.03 8.42
C GLY A 471 8.10 -20.41 7.54
N LEU A 472 8.10 -20.00 6.26
CA LEU A 472 7.01 -20.25 5.31
C LEU A 472 7.21 -21.54 4.50
N LEU A 473 8.42 -21.81 4.01
CA LEU A 473 8.75 -22.94 3.13
C LEU A 473 9.07 -24.23 3.91
N ARG A 474 8.15 -24.63 4.79
CA ARG A 474 8.25 -25.88 5.58
C ARG A 474 7.41 -26.98 4.98
N LYS A 475 7.95 -28.20 4.94
CA LYS A 475 7.23 -29.38 4.45
C LYS A 475 5.95 -29.64 5.23
N ASP A 476 6.06 -29.72 6.56
CA ASP A 476 4.89 -29.85 7.44
C ASP A 476 4.16 -28.52 7.54
N LYS A 477 3.00 -28.43 6.90
CA LYS A 477 2.15 -27.23 6.89
C LYS A 477 1.76 -26.72 8.28
N ARG A 478 1.71 -27.56 9.31
CA ARG A 478 1.40 -27.16 10.70
C ARG A 478 2.51 -26.31 11.33
N THR A 479 3.72 -26.46 10.82
CA THR A 479 4.89 -25.75 11.33
C THR A 479 5.17 -24.46 10.57
N ARG A 480 4.44 -24.18 9.48
CA ARG A 480 4.55 -22.95 8.70
C ARG A 480 4.07 -21.75 9.53
N LEU A 481 4.63 -20.58 9.25
CA LEU A 481 4.07 -19.33 9.77
C LEU A 481 2.63 -19.16 9.31
N SER A 482 1.73 -18.81 10.23
CA SER A 482 0.39 -18.31 9.89
C SER A 482 0.48 -16.86 9.41
N CYS A 483 -0.53 -16.33 8.72
CA CYS A 483 -0.58 -14.92 8.34
C CYS A 483 -0.33 -13.96 9.51
N GLU A 484 -0.94 -14.25 10.67
CA GLU A 484 -0.80 -13.44 11.89
C GLU A 484 0.65 -13.44 12.39
N LYS A 485 1.29 -14.61 12.45
CA LYS A 485 2.69 -14.73 12.86
C LYS A 485 3.65 -14.13 11.82
N ALA A 486 3.32 -14.24 10.53
CA ALA A 486 4.09 -13.65 9.44
C ALA A 486 4.06 -12.11 9.47
N LEU A 487 2.89 -11.50 9.73
CA LEU A 487 2.77 -10.05 9.89
C LEU A 487 3.51 -9.53 11.14
N ALA A 488 3.54 -10.33 12.20
CA ALA A 488 4.28 -10.02 13.43
C ALA A 488 5.78 -10.37 13.35
N HIS A 489 6.24 -10.96 12.26
CA HIS A 489 7.62 -11.41 12.12
C HIS A 489 8.58 -10.22 12.11
N PRO A 490 9.77 -10.30 12.76
CA PRO A 490 10.75 -9.21 12.80
C PRO A 490 11.03 -8.55 11.45
N TRP A 491 11.20 -9.36 10.41
CA TRP A 491 11.43 -8.88 9.04
C TRP A 491 10.32 -7.96 8.50
N ILE A 492 9.06 -8.20 8.87
CA ILE A 492 7.90 -7.39 8.44
C ILE A 492 7.63 -6.23 9.40
N ALA A 493 7.75 -6.48 10.71
CA ALA A 493 7.27 -5.61 11.79
C ALA A 493 8.30 -4.58 12.27
N LEU A 494 9.60 -4.91 12.26
CA LEU A 494 10.67 -4.01 12.73
C LEU A 494 11.27 -3.17 11.61
N PHE A 495 10.74 -3.28 10.38
CA PHE A 495 11.27 -2.57 9.24
C PHE A 495 10.91 -1.09 9.29
N ASP A 496 11.90 -0.24 9.55
CA ASP A 496 11.80 1.22 9.60
C ASP A 496 12.05 1.85 8.22
N ASP A 497 11.07 2.61 7.71
CA ASP A 497 11.15 3.33 6.44
C ASP A 497 12.34 4.31 6.38
N SER A 498 12.87 4.73 7.54
CA SER A 498 14.03 5.63 7.63
C SER A 498 15.32 5.05 7.04
N ASN A 499 15.47 3.72 7.00
CA ASN A 499 16.63 3.03 6.42
C ASN A 499 16.52 2.80 4.90
N SER A 500 15.38 3.13 4.26
CA SER A 500 15.19 2.87 2.84
C SER A 500 16.12 3.67 1.91
N ARG A 501 16.59 4.84 2.35
CA ARG A 501 17.44 5.74 1.54
C ARG A 501 18.87 5.23 1.32
N SER A 502 19.31 4.21 2.07
CA SER A 502 20.63 3.59 1.93
C SER A 502 20.56 2.10 1.57
N ALA A 503 19.37 1.58 1.27
CA ALA A 503 19.20 0.16 0.94
C ALA A 503 19.83 -0.16 -0.42
N LYS A 504 20.54 -1.29 -0.50
CA LYS A 504 21.18 -1.75 -1.73
C LYS A 504 20.11 -2.21 -2.72
N SER A 505 20.28 -1.81 -3.98
CA SER A 505 19.47 -2.30 -5.09
C SER A 505 19.66 -3.81 -5.25
N LEU A 506 18.56 -4.56 -5.34
CA LEU A 506 18.57 -5.99 -5.58
C LEU A 506 18.80 -6.29 -7.06
N ASN A 507 19.41 -7.44 -7.35
CA ASN A 507 19.72 -7.83 -8.72
C ASN A 507 18.45 -8.15 -9.53
N LYS A 508 18.07 -7.22 -10.40
CA LYS A 508 16.88 -7.34 -11.27
C LYS A 508 17.06 -8.29 -12.46
N ASP A 509 18.28 -8.64 -12.85
CA ASP A 509 18.53 -9.46 -14.05
C ASP A 509 18.07 -10.91 -13.88
N LYS A 510 18.13 -11.44 -12.65
CA LYS A 510 17.57 -12.75 -12.32
C LYS A 510 16.04 -12.73 -12.43
N ILE A 511 15.39 -11.70 -11.90
CA ILE A 511 13.93 -11.49 -12.03
C ILE A 511 13.51 -11.35 -13.50
N ARG A 512 14.26 -10.59 -14.31
CA ARG A 512 14.01 -10.45 -15.77
C ARG A 512 14.04 -11.81 -16.47
N ARG A 513 15.06 -12.62 -16.18
CA ARG A 513 15.19 -13.98 -16.75
C ARG A 513 14.05 -14.89 -16.28
N PHE A 514 13.66 -14.81 -15.01
CA PHE A 514 12.51 -15.52 -14.48
C PHE A 514 11.23 -15.17 -15.25
N LEU A 515 10.91 -13.89 -15.39
CA LEU A 515 9.72 -13.41 -16.12
C LEU A 515 9.72 -13.82 -17.58
N ALA A 516 10.87 -13.69 -18.24
CA ALA A 516 11.04 -14.13 -19.62
C ALA A 516 10.65 -15.62 -19.75
N ARG A 517 11.14 -16.50 -18.86
CA ARG A 517 10.79 -17.93 -18.88
C ARG A 517 9.30 -18.19 -18.65
N GLN A 518 8.65 -17.45 -17.75
CA GLN A 518 7.21 -17.62 -17.47
C GLN A 518 6.35 -17.26 -18.69
N LYS A 519 6.72 -16.23 -19.47
CA LYS A 519 6.00 -15.85 -20.70
C LYS A 519 5.90 -17.01 -21.71
N TRP A 520 6.89 -17.90 -21.77
CA TRP A 520 6.87 -19.09 -22.64
C TRP A 520 6.10 -20.29 -22.04
N LYS A 521 6.05 -20.41 -20.71
CA LYS A 521 5.31 -21.49 -20.01
C LYS A 521 3.78 -21.31 -20.01
N LYS A 522 3.28 -20.07 -20.19
CA LYS A 522 1.83 -19.75 -20.26
C LYS A 522 1.03 -20.53 -21.33
N ALA A 523 1.69 -21.29 -22.21
CA ALA A 523 1.08 -22.07 -23.29
C ALA A 523 0.81 -23.55 -22.98
N ILE A 524 1.28 -24.10 -21.84
CA ILE A 524 1.17 -25.54 -21.53
C ILE A 524 0.09 -25.78 -20.47
N ILE A 525 -0.94 -26.58 -20.80
CA ILE A 525 -1.97 -27.02 -19.86
C ILE A 525 -1.44 -28.25 -19.10
N MET A 526 -1.17 -28.08 -17.81
CA MET A 526 -0.75 -29.13 -16.88
C MET A 526 -1.96 -29.91 -16.31
N PRO A 527 -1.75 -31.13 -15.78
CA PRO A 527 -2.81 -31.96 -15.21
C PRO A 527 -3.44 -31.32 -13.97
N SER A 528 -4.74 -31.58 -13.77
CA SER A 528 -5.49 -31.16 -12.59
C SER A 528 -5.27 -32.12 -11.42
N TYR A 529 -5.04 -31.59 -10.22
CA TYR A 529 -4.98 -32.35 -8.96
C TYR A 529 -6.33 -32.28 -8.25
N ASP A 530 -6.87 -33.41 -7.80
CA ASP A 530 -8.09 -33.47 -6.97
C ASP A 530 -7.66 -33.57 -5.49
N VAL A 531 -7.90 -32.51 -4.73
CA VAL A 531 -7.53 -32.44 -3.31
C VAL A 531 -8.77 -32.15 -2.48
N THR A 532 -8.72 -32.49 -1.19
CA THR A 532 -9.83 -32.21 -0.26
C THR A 532 -9.49 -31.05 0.66
N ILE A 533 -10.50 -30.33 1.15
CA ILE A 533 -10.28 -29.36 2.22
C ILE A 533 -10.15 -30.09 3.57
N SER A 534 -9.08 -29.76 4.30
CA SER A 534 -8.79 -30.32 5.62
C SER A 534 -9.95 -30.11 6.60
N ALA A 535 -10.33 -31.18 7.32
CA ALA A 535 -11.32 -31.09 8.40
C ALA A 535 -10.83 -30.25 9.60
N ASN A 536 -9.53 -29.97 9.69
CA ASN A 536 -8.90 -29.22 10.78
C ASN A 536 -8.68 -27.73 10.46
N ALA A 537 -9.26 -27.19 9.37
CA ALA A 537 -8.97 -25.86 8.82
C ALA A 537 -9.43 -24.66 9.69
N LEU A 538 -8.86 -24.52 10.89
CA LEU A 538 -9.21 -23.60 11.99
C LEU A 538 -10.41 -24.06 12.83
N GLY A 539 -10.11 -24.86 13.86
CA GLY A 539 -11.04 -25.18 14.95
C GLY A 539 -10.31 -25.58 16.23
N LYS A 540 -9.29 -26.44 16.13
CA LYS A 540 -8.64 -27.01 17.31
C LYS A 540 -7.74 -26.04 18.09
N GLU A 541 -7.04 -25.13 17.42
CA GLU A 541 -6.14 -24.19 18.13
C GLU A 541 -6.93 -23.13 18.92
N ALA A 542 -8.05 -22.65 18.37
CA ALA A 542 -8.97 -21.77 19.09
C ALA A 542 -9.67 -22.53 20.24
N GLU A 543 -10.12 -23.76 20.02
CA GLU A 543 -10.72 -24.59 21.09
C GLU A 543 -9.71 -24.94 22.20
N GLN A 544 -8.45 -25.25 21.85
CA GLN A 544 -7.39 -25.53 22.83
C GLN A 544 -6.92 -24.28 23.56
N ALA A 545 -6.83 -23.13 22.87
CA ALA A 545 -6.50 -21.84 23.48
C ALA A 545 -7.60 -21.38 24.45
N VAL A 546 -8.88 -21.54 24.07
CA VAL A 546 -10.03 -21.26 24.94
C VAL A 546 -10.04 -22.19 26.14
N ALA A 547 -9.83 -23.50 25.95
CA ALA A 547 -9.76 -24.46 27.06
C ALA A 547 -8.56 -24.19 27.99
N SER A 548 -7.43 -23.72 27.46
CA SER A 548 -6.25 -23.35 28.26
C SER A 548 -6.47 -22.05 29.03
N LEU A 549 -7.07 -21.04 28.41
CA LEU A 549 -7.44 -19.77 29.04
C LEU A 549 -8.49 -19.96 30.14
N GLU A 550 -9.51 -20.79 29.90
CA GLU A 550 -10.47 -21.19 30.92
C GLU A 550 -9.74 -21.83 32.11
N LYS A 551 -8.89 -22.84 31.86
CA LYS A 551 -8.19 -23.54 32.93
C LYS A 551 -7.28 -22.62 33.76
N GLN A 552 -6.65 -21.63 33.12
CA GLN A 552 -5.79 -20.66 33.76
C GLN A 552 -6.58 -19.62 34.58
N LEU A 553 -7.67 -19.07 34.01
CA LEU A 553 -8.57 -18.14 34.70
C LEU A 553 -9.26 -18.78 35.93
N TRP A 554 -9.67 -20.05 35.84
CA TRP A 554 -10.27 -20.79 36.95
C TRP A 554 -9.25 -21.18 38.04
N SER A 555 -7.95 -21.16 37.75
CA SER A 555 -6.89 -21.52 38.71
C SER A 555 -6.37 -20.35 39.56
N GLU A 556 -6.70 -19.10 39.20
CA GLU A 556 -6.23 -17.90 39.91
C GLU A 556 -7.10 -17.59 41.16
N PRO A 557 -6.54 -17.64 42.39
CA PRO A 557 -7.30 -17.42 43.62
C PRO A 557 -7.89 -16.01 43.76
N CYS A 558 -7.28 -15.02 43.10
CA CYS A 558 -7.73 -13.63 43.09
C CYS A 558 -8.99 -13.43 42.24
N PHE A 559 -9.15 -14.22 41.17
CA PHE A 559 -10.32 -14.17 40.29
C PHE A 559 -11.58 -14.70 41.00
N HIS A 560 -11.46 -15.81 41.74
CA HIS A 560 -12.55 -16.32 42.59
C HIS A 560 -12.97 -15.33 43.68
N ARG A 561 -12.00 -14.64 44.29
CA ARG A 561 -12.26 -13.67 45.36
C ARG A 561 -12.98 -12.43 44.81
N ALA A 562 -12.52 -11.90 43.67
CA ALA A 562 -13.19 -10.80 42.98
C ALA A 562 -14.62 -11.16 42.52
N LEU A 563 -14.85 -12.40 42.05
CA LEU A 563 -16.17 -12.86 41.62
C LEU A 563 -17.15 -13.06 42.82
N HIS A 564 -16.62 -13.56 43.94
CA HIS A 564 -17.36 -13.74 45.19
C HIS A 564 -17.77 -12.39 45.80
N ASP A 565 -16.83 -11.45 45.87
CA ASP A 565 -17.07 -10.11 46.41
C ASP A 565 -18.09 -9.33 45.56
N LEU A 566 -18.08 -9.50 44.23
CA LEU A 566 -19.05 -8.90 43.29
C LEU A 566 -20.46 -9.50 43.38
N THR A 567 -20.60 -10.75 43.81
CA THR A 567 -21.89 -11.46 43.88
C THR A 567 -22.57 -11.30 45.24
N GLU A 568 -21.81 -11.18 46.34
CA GLU A 568 -22.36 -10.90 47.67
C GLU A 568 -22.79 -9.44 47.87
N SER A 569 -22.16 -8.46 47.21
CA SER A 569 -22.43 -7.05 47.47
C SER A 569 -23.68 -6.47 46.78
N CYS A 570 -24.21 -7.11 45.72
CA CYS A 570 -25.22 -6.46 44.86
C CYS A 570 -26.47 -7.31 44.56
N GLY A 571 -26.50 -8.61 44.86
CA GLY A 571 -27.60 -9.49 44.46
C GLY A 571 -27.86 -9.53 42.94
N ALA A 572 -26.90 -9.08 42.12
CA ALA A 572 -27.08 -8.83 40.69
C ALA A 572 -26.33 -9.86 39.83
N THR A 573 -26.88 -10.13 38.65
CA THR A 573 -26.26 -10.94 37.59
C THR A 573 -25.03 -10.23 37.05
N VAL A 574 -23.85 -10.85 37.16
CA VAL A 574 -22.59 -10.31 36.62
C VAL A 574 -22.36 -10.87 35.21
N HIS A 575 -22.27 -10.00 34.21
CA HIS A 575 -21.93 -10.35 32.83
C HIS A 575 -20.44 -10.12 32.59
N LEU A 576 -19.70 -11.20 32.31
CA LEU A 576 -18.33 -11.11 31.81
C LEU A 576 -18.36 -11.35 30.29
N ALA A 577 -17.90 -10.36 29.53
CA ALA A 577 -17.69 -10.48 28.09
C ALA A 577 -16.18 -10.45 27.81
N CYS A 578 -15.68 -11.50 27.17
CA CYS A 578 -14.36 -11.50 26.55
C CYS A 578 -14.57 -11.55 25.03
N THR A 579 -13.93 -10.64 24.29
CA THR A 579 -14.02 -10.58 22.83
C THR A 579 -12.82 -11.31 22.24
N ILE A 580 -13.05 -12.50 21.70
CA ILE A 580 -12.07 -13.19 20.83
C ILE A 580 -12.76 -13.45 19.50
N GLN A 581 -12.26 -12.80 18.45
CA GLN A 581 -12.62 -12.98 17.04
C GLN A 581 -14.10 -13.41 16.80
N GLY A 582 -15.04 -12.56 17.21
CA GLY A 582 -16.45 -12.66 16.82
C GLY A 582 -17.33 -13.63 17.61
N THR A 583 -16.85 -14.25 18.69
CA THR A 583 -17.70 -15.02 19.62
C THR A 583 -17.72 -14.35 21.00
N VAL A 584 -18.90 -13.94 21.46
CA VAL A 584 -19.11 -13.45 22.83
C VAL A 584 -19.46 -14.64 23.70
N LEU A 585 -18.58 -15.01 24.62
CA LEU A 585 -18.92 -15.97 25.68
C LEU A 585 -19.72 -15.22 26.75
N LEU A 586 -21.00 -15.56 26.92
CA LEU A 586 -21.85 -15.07 28.01
C LEU A 586 -22.02 -16.19 29.03
N THR A 587 -21.37 -16.06 30.19
CA THR A 587 -21.58 -17.00 31.31
C THR A 587 -22.50 -16.34 32.34
N VAL A 588 -23.67 -16.95 32.60
CA VAL A 588 -24.64 -16.46 33.59
C VAL A 588 -24.49 -17.28 34.87
N PHE A 589 -24.30 -16.61 36.01
CA PHE A 589 -24.33 -17.26 37.33
C PHE A 589 -25.51 -16.78 38.18
N GLY A 590 -26.39 -17.72 38.50
CA GLY A 590 -27.52 -17.64 39.43
C GLY A 590 -28.14 -19.04 39.58
N LYS A 591 -28.68 -19.38 40.77
CA LYS A 591 -28.87 -20.72 41.41
C LYS A 591 -29.37 -21.97 40.63
N LYS A 592 -29.47 -22.01 39.31
CA LYS A 592 -29.64 -23.25 38.54
C LYS A 592 -28.76 -23.25 37.30
N ALA A 593 -27.80 -24.18 37.28
CA ALA A 593 -26.90 -24.42 36.17
C ALA A 593 -27.67 -24.84 34.90
N PHE A 594 -27.41 -24.16 33.78
CA PHE A 594 -27.64 -24.67 32.43
C PHE A 594 -26.53 -24.17 31.51
N SER A 595 -25.78 -25.11 30.93
CA SER A 595 -24.93 -24.84 29.77
C SER A 595 -25.80 -24.56 28.55
N MET A 596 -25.49 -23.53 27.77
CA MET A 596 -26.09 -23.41 26.44
C MET A 596 -25.08 -22.87 25.42
N PHE A 597 -24.70 -23.76 24.51
CA PHE A 597 -24.15 -23.43 23.21
C PHE A 597 -25.19 -22.65 22.39
N LEU A 598 -24.77 -21.62 21.66
CA LEU A 598 -25.52 -21.17 20.50
C LEU A 598 -24.61 -21.07 19.28
N LYS A 599 -24.80 -22.05 18.39
CA LYS A 599 -24.45 -22.02 16.97
C LYS A 599 -25.61 -21.33 16.24
N THR A 600 -25.25 -20.56 15.20
CA THR A 600 -26.05 -20.07 14.06
C THR A 600 -27.09 -18.96 14.26
N GLY A 601 -26.90 -17.88 13.49
CA GLY A 601 -27.85 -17.36 12.48
C GLY A 601 -29.17 -16.73 12.95
N ASP A 602 -29.44 -15.52 12.43
CA ASP A 602 -30.69 -14.73 12.51
C ASP A 602 -30.98 -13.99 13.83
N THR A 603 -30.69 -12.68 13.83
CA THR A 603 -31.30 -11.71 14.76
C THR A 603 -32.45 -10.98 14.07
N ARG A 604 -33.63 -11.57 14.08
CA ARG A 604 -34.90 -10.83 13.95
C ARG A 604 -35.83 -11.23 15.09
N HIS A 605 -36.32 -10.21 15.80
CA HIS A 605 -37.27 -10.24 16.91
C HIS A 605 -36.73 -10.64 18.29
N PHE A 606 -36.45 -9.65 19.14
CA PHE A 606 -36.92 -9.70 20.53
C PHE A 606 -37.42 -8.32 20.99
N CYS A 607 -38.59 -8.34 21.63
CA CYS A 607 -39.41 -7.22 22.07
C CYS A 607 -38.84 -6.47 23.30
N LYS A 608 -39.33 -5.24 23.48
CA LYS A 608 -39.14 -4.33 24.63
C LYS A 608 -39.22 -5.06 26.00
N PRO A 609 -38.42 -4.68 27.01
CA PRO A 609 -38.70 -5.05 28.38
C PRO A 609 -39.84 -4.17 28.93
N ALA A 610 -40.95 -4.83 29.27
CA ALA A 610 -42.00 -4.30 30.12
C ALA A 610 -41.58 -4.36 31.60
N GLU A 611 -42.15 -3.43 32.36
CA GLU A 611 -42.04 -3.19 33.79
C GLU A 611 -42.03 -4.46 34.67
N MET A 612 -41.15 -4.52 35.66
CA MET A 612 -41.43 -5.23 36.91
C MET A 612 -40.82 -4.49 38.11
N ARG A 613 -41.72 -4.08 39.00
CA ARG A 613 -41.49 -3.36 40.25
C ARG A 613 -40.73 -4.24 41.26
N MET A 614 -39.77 -3.65 41.97
CA MET A 614 -39.20 -4.23 43.18
C MET A 614 -40.12 -3.95 44.37
N HIS A 615 -40.45 -5.00 45.13
CA HIS A 615 -40.93 -4.92 46.51
C HIS A 615 -39.96 -5.74 47.37
N GLY A 616 -39.47 -5.11 48.44
CA GLY A 616 -38.66 -5.73 49.50
C GLY A 616 -37.20 -5.38 49.41
#